data_AF-A0A2W0GWM3-F1
#
_entry.id   AF-A0A2W0GWM3-F1
#
_cell.length_a   1.000
_cell.length_b   1.000
_cell.length_c   1.000
_cell.angle_alpha   90.00
_cell.angle_beta   90.00
_cell.angle_gamma   90.00
#
_symmetry.space_group_name_H-M   'P 1'
#
loop_
_entity.id
_entity.type
_entity.pdbx_description
1 polymer ?
#
loop_
_entity_poly.entity_id
_entity_poly.type
_entity_poly.pdbx_seq_one_letter_code
_entity_poly.pdbx_strand_id
1 'polypeptide(L)'
;MKNKNIYVKIPFHYGVHKFKIFKGHRWGALDHFLLQEISLQPYPIEELSLKSNLPQRLIIEIILPFMKLGWVELVELNSKYNFRITSKGRSVANREELPYEREPLESTRKFLIDPITAKCYRVNARNQNYQIYPTSRANELLKNKHSISTELKIKNPKHSPFTSDILNCVEDTDEEVIGYEERANDRPYYQNRTFAIAQVDEADYITGVPSDISKELAADIIAAANMKRSEINTNIDSLSKNSKISTYNTESFENRFEEHYINETEFRIISGSDSHRDHLIAMIDKSVSRIIIHSTFIHLKNFESIFQKLTDAAKRGVQVDILWGQEEPDDERSIGSYNQFLEGLKSYREEIIKLGLTSLFTIHSDPTGSHAKVIVCDTMEFGYCSTIGSCNWLASGFNRYECSVFVTNDTLTTEVLDILSIISKGKSRVSNNLSKSISAISYELKKACEHLSSEDSANKNVRIKIITKNEHHDFVLDARDKATKSIFIASHRISNNAERPILTPLITSMTANSSLNINMYYSSLSGGINSQQLDDMSNSLRKNGITLEKKKDPISHAKILSWDNDNILITSLNWLSASAYGNPYDELGIFIERKDIFSLISPNY
;
A
#
# COMPACT_ATOMS: atom_id res chain seq x y z
N MET A 1 15.55 14.52 43.73
CA MET A 1 15.30 13.71 42.52
C MET A 1 15.46 14.62 41.31
N LYS A 2 16.58 14.53 40.58
CA LYS A 2 16.85 15.43 39.44
C LYS A 2 16.18 14.82 38.20
N ASN A 3 15.03 15.38 37.83
CA ASN A 3 14.29 15.07 36.62
C ASN A 3 15.21 15.24 35.39
N LYS A 4 15.84 14.16 34.91
CA LYS A 4 16.83 14.25 33.81
C LYS A 4 16.13 13.98 32.47
N ASN A 5 15.30 14.93 32.05
CA ASN A 5 14.79 14.97 30.69
C ASN A 5 15.96 14.93 29.69
N ILE A 6 15.90 14.04 28.72
CA ILE A 6 16.87 13.94 27.63
C ILE A 6 16.28 14.55 26.37
N TYR A 7 17.10 15.32 25.65
CA TYR A 7 16.73 15.93 24.39
C TYR A 7 17.34 15.17 23.21
N VAL A 8 16.52 14.70 22.29
CA VAL A 8 16.94 13.92 21.12
C VAL A 8 16.67 14.72 19.85
N LYS A 9 17.72 15.04 19.08
CA LYS A 9 17.57 15.65 17.76
C LYS A 9 17.23 14.58 16.73
N ILE A 10 16.09 14.73 16.06
CA ILE A 10 15.54 13.76 15.11
C ILE A 10 15.51 14.37 13.72
N PRO A 11 16.11 13.74 12.71
CA PRO A 11 16.02 14.20 11.34
C PRO A 11 14.71 13.77 10.68
N PHE A 12 14.07 14.68 9.96
CA PHE A 12 12.94 14.38 9.08
C PHE A 12 13.24 14.85 7.67
N HIS A 13 12.66 14.19 6.67
CA HIS A 13 12.47 14.80 5.36
C HIS A 13 11.15 15.57 5.36
N TYR A 14 10.98 16.52 4.45
CA TYR A 14 9.72 17.25 4.34
C TYR A 14 9.38 17.60 2.89
N GLY A 15 8.09 17.73 2.63
CA GLY A 15 7.55 18.20 1.36
C GLY A 15 6.68 19.43 1.56
N VAL A 16 6.51 20.19 0.48
CA VAL A 16 5.64 21.37 0.41
C VAL A 16 4.93 21.33 -0.92
N HIS A 17 3.61 21.21 -0.89
CA HIS A 17 2.79 21.19 -2.11
C HIS A 17 1.66 22.20 -2.04
N LYS A 18 1.20 22.60 -3.22
CA LYS A 18 -0.04 23.36 -3.36
C LYS A 18 -1.18 22.38 -3.61
N PHE A 19 -2.07 22.25 -2.63
CA PHE A 19 -3.20 21.34 -2.67
C PHE A 19 -4.45 22.08 -3.14
N LYS A 20 -5.28 21.36 -3.90
CA LYS A 20 -6.64 21.73 -4.25
C LYS A 20 -7.56 21.04 -3.27
N ILE A 21 -8.35 21.82 -2.55
CA ILE A 21 -9.12 21.38 -1.39
C ILE A 21 -10.55 21.86 -1.57
N PHE A 22 -11.51 20.97 -1.36
CA PHE A 22 -12.88 21.40 -1.09
C PHE A 22 -13.06 21.54 0.40
N LYS A 23 -13.41 22.74 0.86
CA LYS A 23 -13.74 22.99 2.24
C LYS A 23 -15.25 22.99 2.41
N GLY A 24 -15.74 22.18 3.33
CA GLY A 24 -17.17 22.06 3.60
C GLY A 24 -17.44 20.99 4.64
N HIS A 25 -18.51 21.19 5.41
CA HIS A 25 -18.95 20.24 6.42
C HIS A 25 -19.60 19.02 5.76
N ARG A 26 -18.97 17.84 5.83
CA ARG A 26 -19.60 16.60 5.37
C ARG A 26 -20.72 16.26 6.36
N TRP A 27 -21.92 16.08 5.83
CA TRP A 27 -23.06 15.61 6.62
C TRP A 27 -23.03 14.08 6.68
N GLY A 28 -22.97 13.53 7.88
CA GLY A 28 -23.18 12.10 8.10
C GLY A 28 -24.67 11.74 8.05
N ALA A 29 -24.96 10.44 7.95
CA ALA A 29 -26.32 9.92 8.05
C ALA A 29 -26.99 10.33 9.37
N LEU A 30 -26.23 10.39 10.47
CA LEU A 30 -26.72 10.84 11.76
C LEU A 30 -27.17 12.31 11.72
N ASP A 31 -26.42 13.19 11.06
CA ASP A 31 -26.77 14.60 10.91
C ASP A 31 -28.12 14.73 10.19
N HIS A 32 -28.27 13.95 9.11
CA HIS A 32 -29.50 13.93 8.32
C HIS A 32 -30.69 13.40 9.13
N PHE A 33 -30.53 12.30 9.87
CA PHE A 33 -31.59 11.76 10.72
C PHE A 33 -32.00 12.75 11.82
N LEU A 34 -31.03 13.42 12.46
CA LEU A 34 -31.33 14.41 13.49
C LEU A 34 -32.08 15.62 12.89
N LEU A 35 -31.69 16.08 11.69
CA LEU A 35 -32.40 17.15 10.99
C LEU A 35 -33.82 16.73 10.58
N GLN A 36 -34.00 15.49 10.11
CA GLN A 36 -35.31 14.92 9.79
C GLN A 36 -36.20 14.84 11.03
N GLU A 37 -35.67 14.37 12.17
CA GLU A 37 -36.43 14.28 13.42
C GLU A 37 -36.90 15.67 13.89
N ILE A 38 -35.99 16.66 13.89
CA ILE A 38 -36.34 18.07 14.21
C ILE A 38 -37.33 18.65 13.20
N SER A 39 -37.38 18.12 11.97
CA SER A 39 -38.36 18.56 10.97
C SER A 39 -39.79 18.13 11.31
N LEU A 40 -39.98 17.08 12.10
CA LEU A 40 -41.31 16.61 12.50
C LEU A 40 -41.94 17.54 13.54
N GLN A 41 -41.18 17.93 14.56
CA GLN A 41 -41.64 18.85 15.61
C GLN A 41 -40.45 19.50 16.35
N PRO A 42 -40.67 20.63 17.07
CA PRO A 42 -39.64 21.21 17.91
C PRO A 42 -39.30 20.30 19.09
N TYR A 43 -38.00 20.21 19.43
CA TYR A 43 -37.54 19.40 20.55
C TYR A 43 -36.62 20.17 21.51
N PRO A 44 -36.73 19.96 22.82
CA PRO A 44 -35.70 20.36 23.77
C PRO A 44 -34.51 19.39 23.69
N ILE A 45 -33.33 19.85 24.09
CA ILE A 45 -32.10 19.07 23.98
C ILE A 45 -32.13 17.77 24.80
N GLU A 46 -32.77 17.80 25.96
CA GLU A 46 -32.88 16.63 26.84
C GLU A 46 -33.66 15.51 26.16
N GLU A 47 -34.69 15.85 25.39
CA GLU A 47 -35.53 14.87 24.70
C GLU A 47 -34.83 14.28 23.48
N LEU A 48 -34.10 15.11 22.70
CA LEU A 48 -33.27 14.60 21.60
C LEU A 48 -32.20 13.63 22.12
N SER A 49 -31.57 13.96 23.26
CA SER A 49 -30.56 13.10 23.90
C SER A 49 -31.15 11.78 24.35
N LEU A 50 -32.33 11.79 24.99
CA LEU A 50 -33.03 10.57 25.40
C LEU A 50 -33.46 9.71 24.21
N LYS A 51 -34.00 10.31 23.14
CA LYS A 51 -34.49 9.57 21.96
C LYS A 51 -33.37 8.96 21.13
N SER A 52 -32.29 9.70 20.93
CA SER A 52 -31.16 9.25 20.10
C SER A 52 -30.13 8.42 20.86
N ASN A 53 -30.21 8.39 22.20
CA ASN A 53 -29.18 7.83 23.08
C ASN A 53 -27.80 8.48 22.87
N LEU A 54 -27.77 9.75 22.43
CA LEU A 54 -26.54 10.51 22.22
C LEU A 54 -26.30 11.52 23.35
N PRO A 55 -25.03 11.80 23.71
CA PRO A 55 -24.71 12.87 24.64
C PRO A 55 -25.20 14.23 24.12
N GLN A 56 -25.78 15.06 25.01
CA GLN A 56 -26.25 16.41 24.67
C GLN A 56 -25.19 17.26 23.95
N ARG A 57 -23.92 17.12 24.33
CA ARG A 57 -22.81 17.84 23.70
C ARG A 57 -22.66 17.49 22.21
N LEU A 58 -22.78 16.22 21.85
CA LEU A 58 -22.70 15.78 20.45
C LEU A 58 -23.88 16.34 19.65
N ILE A 59 -25.09 16.30 20.22
CA ILE A 59 -26.29 16.89 19.60
C ILE A 59 -26.11 18.38 19.35
N ILE A 60 -25.54 19.13 20.29
CA ILE A 60 -25.20 20.54 20.09
C ILE A 60 -24.20 20.70 18.95
N GLU A 61 -23.13 19.90 18.93
CA GLU A 61 -22.10 19.96 17.89
C GLU A 61 -22.68 19.70 16.49
N ILE A 62 -23.68 18.82 16.36
CA ILE A 62 -24.42 18.57 15.10
C ILE A 62 -25.38 19.71 14.74
N ILE A 63 -26.12 20.25 15.71
CA ILE A 63 -27.14 21.29 15.45
C ILE A 63 -26.54 22.66 15.19
N LEU A 64 -25.38 22.98 15.77
CA LEU A 64 -24.72 24.28 15.58
C LEU A 64 -24.47 24.63 14.10
N PRO A 65 -23.94 23.72 13.25
CA PRO A 65 -23.90 23.90 11.80
C PRO A 65 -25.28 24.19 11.17
N PHE A 66 -26.32 23.44 11.54
CA PHE A 66 -27.68 23.68 11.02
C PHE A 66 -28.20 25.07 11.36
N MET A 67 -27.90 25.55 12.56
CA MET A 67 -28.26 26.91 12.97
C MET A 67 -27.53 27.97 12.17
N LYS A 68 -26.22 27.79 11.93
CA LYS A 68 -25.43 28.72 11.10
C LYS A 68 -25.95 28.82 9.66
N LEU A 69 -26.43 27.71 9.10
CA LEU A 69 -27.01 27.66 7.74
C LEU A 69 -28.46 28.13 7.68
N GLY A 70 -29.07 28.41 8.84
CA GLY A 70 -30.45 28.81 9.00
C GLY A 70 -31.45 27.68 8.74
N TRP A 71 -31.05 26.43 8.93
CA TRP A 71 -31.94 25.25 8.79
C TRP A 71 -32.70 24.97 10.08
N VAL A 72 -32.07 25.22 11.22
CA VAL A 72 -32.64 25.07 12.56
C VAL A 72 -32.53 26.41 13.29
N GLU A 73 -33.49 26.73 14.12
CA GLU A 73 -33.47 27.90 14.99
C GLU A 73 -33.80 27.50 16.44
N LEU A 74 -33.37 28.32 17.39
CA LEU A 74 -33.69 28.15 18.80
C LEU A 74 -34.93 28.97 19.13
N VAL A 75 -35.95 28.34 19.71
CA VAL A 75 -37.17 29.02 20.12
C VAL A 75 -37.55 28.68 21.55
N GLU A 76 -38.05 29.65 22.27
CA GLU A 76 -38.56 29.44 23.62
C GLU A 76 -40.01 28.95 23.55
N LEU A 77 -40.25 27.75 24.07
CA LEU A 77 -41.58 27.14 24.19
C LEU A 77 -41.70 26.55 25.60
N ASN A 78 -42.78 26.87 26.31
CA ASN A 78 -43.05 26.35 27.66
C ASN A 78 -41.87 26.54 28.64
N SER A 79 -41.25 27.73 28.63
CA SER A 79 -40.09 28.08 29.46
C SER A 79 -38.85 27.19 29.25
N LYS A 80 -38.74 26.55 28.07
CA LYS A 80 -37.55 25.80 27.64
C LYS A 80 -37.15 26.19 26.22
N TYR A 81 -35.85 26.11 25.95
CA TYR A 81 -35.34 26.29 24.59
C TYR A 81 -35.49 25.00 23.79
N ASN A 82 -36.12 25.13 22.63
CA ASN A 82 -36.39 24.05 21.70
C ASN A 82 -35.70 24.35 20.37
N PHE A 83 -35.15 23.33 19.74
CA PHE A 83 -34.68 23.39 18.38
C PHE A 83 -35.87 23.21 17.44
N ARG A 84 -36.10 24.17 16.55
CA ARG A 84 -37.19 24.16 15.57
C ARG A 84 -36.63 24.24 14.16
N ILE A 85 -37.18 23.44 13.24
CA ILE A 85 -36.84 23.54 11.82
C ILE A 85 -37.37 24.85 11.21
N THR A 86 -36.58 25.50 10.36
CA THR A 86 -37.03 26.62 9.53
C THR A 86 -37.68 26.13 8.23
N SER A 87 -38.28 27.04 7.44
CA SER A 87 -38.79 26.70 6.11
C SER A 87 -37.68 26.20 5.16
N LYS A 88 -36.50 26.83 5.22
CA LYS A 88 -35.30 26.43 4.47
C LYS A 88 -34.81 25.05 4.92
N GLY A 89 -34.72 24.81 6.23
CA GLY A 89 -34.31 23.51 6.77
C GLY A 89 -35.25 22.37 6.42
N ARG A 90 -36.57 22.63 6.39
CA ARG A 90 -37.58 21.63 6.02
C ARG A 90 -37.44 21.19 4.55
N SER A 91 -37.13 22.10 3.63
CA SER A 91 -36.85 21.74 2.23
C SER A 91 -35.59 20.90 2.08
N VAL A 92 -34.63 21.07 2.99
CA VAL A 92 -33.34 20.37 2.97
C VAL A 92 -33.45 18.97 3.59
N ALA A 93 -34.16 18.83 4.71
CA ALA A 93 -34.34 17.56 5.41
C ALA A 93 -35.00 16.46 4.55
N ASN A 94 -35.88 16.86 3.62
CA ASN A 94 -36.62 15.96 2.73
C ASN A 94 -35.84 15.49 1.49
N ARG A 95 -34.58 15.92 1.31
CA ARG A 95 -33.73 15.44 0.22
C ARG A 95 -33.19 14.05 0.55
N GLU A 96 -32.78 13.30 -0.47
CA GLU A 96 -32.07 12.02 -0.28
C GLU A 96 -30.72 12.22 0.42
N GLU A 97 -30.04 13.34 0.16
CA GLU A 97 -28.82 13.75 0.85
C GLU A 97 -28.86 15.23 1.21
N LEU A 98 -28.25 15.58 2.35
CA LEU A 98 -28.11 16.98 2.76
C LEU A 98 -27.19 17.74 1.78
N PRO A 99 -27.54 18.98 1.40
CA PRO A 99 -26.77 19.75 0.44
C PRO A 99 -25.38 20.04 0.99
N TYR A 100 -24.39 19.66 0.19
CA TYR A 100 -22.99 19.82 0.53
C TYR A 100 -22.43 21.06 -0.18
N GLU A 101 -22.44 22.21 0.51
CA GLU A 101 -21.76 23.42 0.02
C GLU A 101 -20.25 23.24 0.21
N ARG A 102 -19.55 23.00 -0.90
CA ARG A 102 -18.10 22.91 -0.96
C ARG A 102 -17.54 24.23 -1.50
N GLU A 103 -16.69 24.89 -0.73
CA GLU A 103 -15.90 26.01 -1.20
C GLU A 103 -14.55 25.50 -1.73
N PRO A 104 -14.22 25.73 -3.02
CA PRO A 104 -12.90 25.40 -3.53
C PRO A 104 -11.86 26.34 -2.90
N LEU A 105 -10.79 25.75 -2.37
CA LEU A 105 -9.65 26.42 -1.77
C LEU A 105 -8.36 25.86 -2.36
N GLU A 106 -7.39 26.74 -2.60
CA GLU A 106 -6.01 26.34 -2.85
C GLU A 106 -5.15 26.68 -1.63
N SER A 107 -4.41 25.70 -1.12
CA SER A 107 -3.60 25.87 0.09
C SER A 107 -2.23 25.24 -0.08
N THR A 108 -1.18 26.01 0.23
CA THR A 108 0.19 25.45 0.28
C THR A 108 0.40 24.82 1.65
N ARG A 109 0.56 23.50 1.70
CA ARG A 109 0.73 22.74 2.95
C ARG A 109 2.08 22.05 2.99
N LYS A 110 2.59 21.93 4.21
CA LYS A 110 3.86 21.29 4.52
C LYS A 110 3.59 20.00 5.29
N PHE A 111 4.40 18.99 5.04
CA PHE A 111 4.33 17.71 5.76
C PHE A 111 5.74 17.19 6.01
N LEU A 112 5.92 16.48 7.12
CA LEU A 112 7.12 15.71 7.44
C LEU A 112 6.96 14.29 6.95
N ILE A 113 8.07 13.65 6.65
CA ILE A 113 8.17 12.23 6.30
C ILE A 113 9.01 11.56 7.37
N ASP A 114 8.41 10.57 8.04
CA ASP A 114 9.08 9.71 9.00
C ASP A 114 10.29 9.04 8.34
N PRO A 115 11.51 9.25 8.86
CA PRO A 115 12.71 8.68 8.28
C PRO A 115 12.82 7.15 8.46
N ILE A 116 12.03 6.53 9.34
CA ILE A 116 12.02 5.09 9.59
C ILE A 116 10.94 4.39 8.76
N THR A 117 9.71 4.93 8.79
CA THR A 117 8.51 4.26 8.23
C THR A 117 7.93 4.92 6.99
N ALA A 118 8.41 6.11 6.61
CA ALA A 118 7.81 6.97 5.60
C ALA A 118 6.42 7.55 5.94
N LYS A 119 5.87 7.30 7.15
CA LYS A 119 4.61 7.92 7.60
C LYS A 119 4.67 9.45 7.48
N CYS A 120 3.58 10.06 7.04
CA CYS A 120 3.49 11.51 6.87
C CYS A 120 2.85 12.21 8.09
N TYR A 121 3.39 13.37 8.47
CA TYR A 121 2.87 14.20 9.56
C TYR A 121 2.65 15.64 9.13
N ARG A 122 1.50 16.22 9.45
CA ARG A 122 1.14 17.56 8.98
C ARG A 122 1.88 18.65 9.74
N VAL A 123 2.44 19.61 9.02
CA VAL A 123 3.06 20.79 9.60
C VAL A 123 2.14 22.01 9.45
N ASN A 124 2.13 22.84 10.49
CA ASN A 124 1.27 24.01 10.71
C ASN A 124 -0.23 23.68 10.83
N ALA A 125 -0.57 22.53 11.42
CA ALA A 125 -1.95 22.24 11.81
C ALA A 125 -2.40 23.16 12.97
N ARG A 126 -3.71 23.44 13.07
CA ARG A 126 -4.26 24.36 14.10
C ARG A 126 -3.89 23.97 15.54
N ASN A 127 -3.72 22.67 15.79
CA ASN A 127 -3.40 22.10 17.11
C ASN A 127 -1.96 21.59 17.21
N GLN A 128 -1.03 22.08 16.38
CA GLN A 128 0.35 21.62 16.41
C GLN A 128 1.05 21.97 17.73
N ASN A 129 1.57 20.94 18.41
CA ASN A 129 2.27 21.05 19.69
C ASN A 129 3.80 20.85 19.59
N TYR A 130 4.35 20.78 18.38
CA TYR A 130 5.79 20.59 18.13
C TYR A 130 6.35 21.69 17.22
N GLN A 131 7.68 21.77 17.14
CA GLN A 131 8.38 22.71 16.26
C GLN A 131 9.38 21.97 15.38
N ILE A 132 9.65 22.53 14.21
CA ILE A 132 10.67 22.04 13.28
C ILE A 132 11.74 23.10 13.06
N TYR A 133 12.98 22.65 12.90
CA TYR A 133 14.15 23.50 12.87
C TYR A 133 15.05 23.18 11.68
N PRO A 134 15.56 24.20 10.96
CA PRO A 134 16.69 24.03 10.06
C PRO A 134 17.93 23.52 10.80
N THR A 135 18.87 22.91 10.06
CA THR A 135 20.10 22.30 10.59
C THR A 135 20.86 23.20 11.56
N SER A 136 21.07 24.48 11.20
CA SER A 136 21.83 25.44 12.01
C SER A 136 21.17 25.66 13.38
N ARG A 137 19.86 25.93 13.39
CA ARG A 137 19.09 26.18 14.61
C ARG A 137 18.96 24.92 15.48
N ALA A 138 18.73 23.76 14.86
CA ALA A 138 18.68 22.48 15.58
C ALA A 138 20.00 22.19 16.32
N ASN A 139 21.13 22.42 15.65
CA ASN A 139 22.46 22.24 16.25
C ASN A 139 22.73 23.23 17.38
N GLU A 140 22.29 24.48 17.25
CA GLU A 140 22.39 25.49 18.31
C GLU A 140 21.57 25.09 19.55
N LEU A 141 20.30 24.69 19.36
CA LEU A 141 19.44 24.23 20.44
C LEU A 141 20.04 23.01 21.16
N LEU A 142 20.57 22.05 20.41
CA LEU A 142 21.20 20.86 20.99
C LEU A 142 22.44 21.22 21.81
N LYS A 143 23.29 22.14 21.32
CA LYS A 143 24.46 22.64 22.07
C LYS A 143 24.05 23.29 23.39
N ASN A 144 22.97 24.07 23.41
CA ASN A 144 22.45 24.72 24.62
C ASN A 144 21.92 23.72 25.66
N LYS A 145 21.54 22.50 25.24
CA LYS A 145 21.13 21.42 26.15
C LYS A 145 22.32 20.63 26.70
N HIS A 146 23.56 20.90 26.26
CA HIS A 146 24.80 20.33 26.80
C HIS A 146 24.73 18.80 27.00
N SER A 147 25.05 18.33 28.21
CA SER A 147 25.22 16.91 28.56
C SER A 147 23.94 16.09 28.57
N ILE A 148 22.75 16.72 28.48
CA ILE A 148 21.45 16.03 28.46
C ILE A 148 20.87 15.94 27.03
N SER A 149 21.74 15.92 26.02
CA SER A 149 21.31 15.84 24.62
C SER A 149 22.04 14.78 23.80
N THR A 150 21.35 14.27 22.78
CA THR A 150 21.88 13.30 21.81
C THR A 150 21.24 13.52 20.43
N GLU A 151 21.84 12.93 19.39
CA GLU A 151 21.34 12.96 18.02
C GLU A 151 21.00 11.56 17.53
N LEU A 152 19.83 11.42 16.89
CA LEU A 152 19.44 10.22 16.18
C LEU A 152 20.01 10.25 14.75
N LYS A 153 20.87 9.28 14.42
CA LYS A 153 21.46 9.12 13.09
C LYS A 153 20.91 7.85 12.44
N ILE A 154 20.14 8.06 11.38
CA ILE A 154 19.40 7.01 10.68
C ILE A 154 20.14 6.67 9.38
N LYS A 155 20.51 5.40 9.22
CA LYS A 155 21.00 4.86 7.95
C LYS A 155 19.83 4.60 7.00
N ASN A 156 20.05 4.84 5.71
CA ASN A 156 19.08 4.61 4.64
C ASN A 156 17.70 5.29 4.83
N PRO A 157 17.63 6.54 5.35
CA PRO A 157 16.37 7.13 5.78
C PRO A 157 15.32 7.19 4.68
N LYS A 158 14.08 6.89 5.04
CA LYS A 158 12.94 6.98 4.15
C LYS A 158 12.64 8.43 3.79
N HIS A 159 12.23 8.61 2.54
CA HIS A 159 11.89 9.91 1.98
C HIS A 159 10.81 9.83 0.90
N SER A 160 10.25 8.65 0.63
CA SER A 160 9.27 8.44 -0.46
C SER A 160 8.01 7.80 0.11
N PRO A 161 7.10 8.59 0.73
CA PRO A 161 5.80 8.10 1.17
C PRO A 161 4.89 7.76 -0.02
N PHE A 162 3.81 7.01 0.23
CA PHE A 162 2.75 6.91 -0.77
C PHE A 162 2.05 8.28 -0.89
N THR A 163 1.63 8.61 -2.11
CA THR A 163 0.95 9.89 -2.35
C THR A 163 -0.38 9.95 -1.58
N SER A 164 -1.09 8.83 -1.45
CA SER A 164 -2.29 8.72 -0.61
C SER A 164 -2.03 9.09 0.86
N ASP A 165 -0.88 8.72 1.42
CA ASP A 165 -0.49 9.10 2.78
C ASP A 165 -0.24 10.60 2.92
N ILE A 166 0.31 11.23 1.86
CA ILE A 166 0.47 12.69 1.81
C ILE A 166 -0.91 13.36 1.81
N LEU A 167 -1.84 12.88 0.97
CA LEU A 167 -3.19 13.44 0.86
C LEU A 167 -3.95 13.31 2.19
N ASN A 168 -3.93 12.12 2.81
CA ASN A 168 -4.57 11.87 4.10
C ASN A 168 -3.98 12.74 5.22
N CYS A 169 -2.65 12.83 5.27
CA CYS A 169 -1.95 13.61 6.27
C CYS A 169 -2.31 15.11 6.24
N VAL A 170 -2.47 15.71 5.06
CA VAL A 170 -2.58 17.17 4.97
C VAL A 170 -4.00 17.67 5.18
N GLU A 171 -5.03 16.84 5.15
CA GLU A 171 -6.45 17.20 5.29
C GLU A 171 -6.81 17.73 6.70
N ASP A 172 -7.81 18.62 6.81
CA ASP A 172 -8.50 18.98 8.07
C ASP A 172 -9.88 18.30 8.12
N THR A 173 -10.50 18.23 9.30
CA THR A 173 -11.82 17.58 9.51
C THR A 173 -12.95 18.11 8.63
N ASP A 174 -12.87 19.36 8.17
CA ASP A 174 -13.87 20.03 7.31
C ASP A 174 -13.39 20.20 5.86
N GLU A 175 -12.42 19.41 5.43
CA GLU A 175 -11.78 19.53 4.14
C GLU A 175 -11.72 18.20 3.39
N GLU A 176 -11.57 18.27 2.08
CA GLU A 176 -11.36 17.13 1.19
C GLU A 176 -10.27 17.50 0.18
N VAL A 177 -9.17 16.78 0.19
CA VAL A 177 -8.06 17.01 -0.75
C VAL A 177 -8.35 16.31 -2.07
N ILE A 178 -8.74 17.08 -3.09
CA ILE A 178 -9.06 16.55 -4.42
C ILE A 178 -7.86 16.47 -5.37
N GLY A 179 -6.71 17.01 -4.97
CA GLY A 179 -5.49 16.92 -5.74
C GLY A 179 -4.39 17.88 -5.30
N TYR A 180 -3.26 17.83 -6.01
CA TYR A 180 -2.10 18.66 -5.72
C TYR A 180 -1.30 18.99 -6.98
N GLU A 181 -0.65 20.14 -6.95
CA GLU A 181 0.28 20.62 -7.98
C GLU A 181 1.71 20.35 -7.53
N GLU A 182 2.41 19.48 -8.26
CA GLU A 182 3.87 19.34 -8.15
C GLU A 182 4.52 20.46 -8.97
N ARG A 183 5.46 21.20 -8.38
CA ARG A 183 6.23 22.16 -9.17
C ARG A 183 7.35 21.40 -9.85
N ALA A 184 7.53 21.65 -11.15
CA ALA A 184 8.59 21.01 -11.96
C ALA A 184 10.02 21.19 -11.39
N ASN A 185 10.23 22.18 -10.51
CA ASN A 185 11.50 22.49 -9.88
C ASN A 185 11.56 22.10 -8.39
N ASP A 186 10.56 21.40 -7.87
CA ASP A 186 10.62 20.96 -6.47
C ASP A 186 11.75 19.95 -6.30
N ARG A 187 12.61 20.23 -5.33
CA ARG A 187 13.71 19.31 -5.00
C ARG A 187 13.12 17.99 -4.51
N PRO A 188 13.66 16.85 -4.94
CA PRO A 188 13.29 15.56 -4.37
C PRO A 188 13.35 15.58 -2.85
N TYR A 189 12.42 14.91 -2.17
CA TYR A 189 12.29 15.00 -0.71
C TYR A 189 13.56 14.58 0.04
N TYR A 190 14.37 13.67 -0.51
CA TYR A 190 15.65 13.25 0.08
C TYR A 190 16.66 14.41 0.25
N GLN A 191 16.47 15.53 -0.45
CA GLN A 191 17.29 16.73 -0.32
C GLN A 191 16.73 17.73 0.72
N ASN A 192 15.47 17.57 1.11
CA ASN A 192 14.75 18.52 1.97
C ASN A 192 14.74 18.00 3.40
N ARG A 193 15.82 18.28 4.15
CA ARG A 193 15.96 17.85 5.55
C ARG A 193 15.56 18.95 6.53
N THR A 194 14.86 18.56 7.59
CA THR A 194 14.51 19.38 8.76
C THR A 194 14.68 18.55 10.03
N PHE A 195 14.54 19.17 11.20
CA PHE A 195 14.75 18.49 12.48
C PHE A 195 13.66 18.82 13.49
N ALA A 196 13.26 17.83 14.28
CA ALA A 196 12.53 18.05 15.52
C ALA A 196 13.45 17.77 16.72
N ILE A 197 13.13 18.35 17.88
CA ILE A 197 13.84 18.08 19.13
C ILE A 197 12.84 17.43 20.07
N ALA A 198 12.94 16.10 20.21
CA ALA A 198 12.15 15.39 21.19
C ALA A 198 12.69 15.62 22.59
N GLN A 199 11.81 15.70 23.57
CA GLN A 199 12.12 15.63 24.98
C GLN A 199 11.53 14.35 25.54
N VAL A 200 12.38 13.52 26.16
CA VAL A 200 12.01 12.23 26.76
C VAL A 200 12.21 12.29 28.27
N ASP A 201 11.15 12.06 29.03
CA ASP A 201 11.19 12.02 30.50
C ASP A 201 11.52 10.63 31.04
N GLU A 202 11.68 10.50 32.36
CA GLU A 202 12.10 9.25 33.03
C GLU A 202 11.08 8.10 32.87
N ALA A 203 9.84 8.39 32.50
CA ALA A 203 8.81 7.41 32.21
C ALA A 203 8.68 7.12 30.70
N ASP A 204 9.66 7.56 29.91
CA ASP A 204 9.75 7.41 28.46
C ASP A 204 8.61 8.09 27.69
N TYR A 205 7.97 9.10 28.28
CA TYR A 205 7.04 9.97 27.55
C TYR A 205 7.79 10.92 26.63
N ILE A 206 7.36 10.96 25.36
CA ILE A 206 7.97 11.77 24.31
C ILE A 206 7.11 13.01 24.06
N THR A 207 7.77 14.18 24.03
CA THR A 207 7.16 15.47 23.63
C THR A 207 8.06 16.19 22.62
N GLY A 208 7.56 17.23 21.93
CA GLY A 208 8.36 18.02 20.97
C GLY A 208 8.47 17.43 19.56
N VAL A 209 7.64 16.43 19.25
CA VAL A 209 7.47 15.73 17.96
C VAL A 209 5.97 15.59 17.66
N PRO A 210 5.56 15.20 16.43
CA PRO A 210 4.16 14.84 16.17
C PRO A 210 3.62 13.86 17.22
N SER A 211 2.39 14.06 17.67
CA SER A 211 1.79 13.25 18.74
C SER A 211 1.53 11.80 18.34
N ASP A 212 1.45 11.54 17.04
CA ASP A 212 1.11 10.25 16.44
C ASP A 212 2.31 9.63 15.69
N ILE A 213 3.55 9.92 16.12
CA ILE A 213 4.74 9.29 15.53
C ILE A 213 4.64 7.77 15.53
N SER A 214 5.27 7.14 14.54
CA SER A 214 5.34 5.67 14.42
C SER A 214 5.95 5.03 15.67
N LYS A 215 5.53 3.79 15.97
CA LYS A 215 6.01 3.04 17.15
C LYS A 215 7.51 2.78 17.05
N GLU A 216 7.99 2.55 15.83
CA GLU A 216 9.39 2.30 15.48
C GLU A 216 10.24 3.55 15.74
N LEU A 217 9.80 4.72 15.28
CA LEU A 217 10.50 5.97 15.55
C LEU A 217 10.48 6.31 17.04
N ALA A 218 9.35 6.09 17.73
CA ALA A 218 9.24 6.28 19.17
C ALA A 218 10.23 5.39 19.94
N ALA A 219 10.34 4.12 19.57
CA ALA A 219 11.29 3.18 20.17
C ALA A 219 12.75 3.64 19.99
N ASP A 220 13.12 4.13 18.80
CA ASP A 220 14.46 4.65 18.52
C ASP A 220 14.78 5.93 19.33
N ILE A 221 13.79 6.81 19.49
CA ILE A 221 13.92 8.02 20.31
C ILE A 221 14.14 7.65 21.78
N ILE A 222 13.35 6.71 22.30
CA ILE A 222 13.47 6.21 23.67
C ILE A 222 14.82 5.51 23.88
N ALA A 223 15.24 4.65 22.95
CA ALA A 223 16.53 3.97 23.01
C ALA A 223 17.71 4.97 23.01
N ALA A 224 17.65 6.00 22.17
CA ALA A 224 18.64 7.08 22.17
C ALA A 224 18.68 7.83 23.51
N ALA A 225 17.51 8.13 24.09
CA ALA A 225 17.40 8.78 25.39
C ALA A 225 17.96 7.91 26.53
N ASN A 226 17.61 6.63 26.57
CA ASN A 226 18.06 5.67 27.58
C ASN A 226 19.57 5.39 27.49
N MET A 227 20.13 5.31 26.29
CA MET A 227 21.58 5.29 26.08
C MET A 227 22.22 6.53 26.73
N LYS A 228 21.65 7.72 26.49
CA LYS A 228 22.20 8.95 27.05
C LYS A 228 22.10 9.03 28.57
N ARG A 229 20.99 8.59 29.16
CA ARG A 229 20.85 8.51 30.63
C ARG A 229 21.92 7.62 31.25
N SER A 230 22.18 6.47 30.61
CA SER A 230 23.20 5.53 31.04
C SER A 230 24.60 6.17 30.99
N GLU A 231 24.96 6.85 29.90
CA GLU A 231 26.23 7.60 29.78
C GLU A 231 26.42 8.65 30.89
N ILE A 232 25.35 9.35 31.28
CA ILE A 232 25.41 10.38 32.32
C ILE A 232 25.59 9.73 33.70
N ASN A 233 24.93 8.59 33.95
CA ASN A 233 25.01 7.90 35.23
C ASN A 233 26.35 7.18 35.43
N THR A 234 27.03 6.76 34.36
CA THR A 234 28.38 6.18 34.45
C THR A 234 29.49 7.23 34.62
N ASN A 235 29.27 8.48 34.17
CA ASN A 235 30.29 9.55 34.18
C ASN A 235 30.14 10.56 35.33
N ILE A 236 29.64 10.13 36.50
CA ILE A 236 29.35 11.01 37.65
C ILE A 236 30.60 11.80 38.12
N ASP A 237 31.82 11.32 37.84
CA ASP A 237 33.08 11.93 38.32
C ASP A 237 33.83 12.83 37.33
N SER A 238 33.35 13.05 36.09
CA SER A 238 34.05 13.93 35.13
C SER A 238 33.12 14.87 34.37
N LEU A 239 32.68 15.93 35.06
CA LEU A 239 31.98 17.07 34.44
C LEU A 239 32.96 17.94 33.62
N SER A 240 33.49 17.39 32.52
CA SER A 240 34.21 18.19 31.53
C SER A 240 33.21 18.91 30.61
N LYS A 241 33.36 20.23 30.49
CA LYS A 241 32.49 21.15 29.74
C LYS A 241 32.56 20.99 28.20
N ASN A 242 33.29 20.01 27.68
CA ASN A 242 33.55 19.81 26.25
C ASN A 242 33.18 18.39 25.75
N SER A 243 32.13 17.77 26.30
CA SER A 243 31.65 16.49 25.77
C SER A 243 31.03 16.68 24.38
N LYS A 244 31.60 16.01 23.39
CA LYS A 244 31.03 15.86 22.04
C LYS A 244 29.62 15.29 22.18
N ILE A 245 28.64 15.89 21.50
CA ILE A 245 27.25 15.40 21.52
C ILE A 245 27.26 13.94 21.07
N SER A 246 26.73 13.04 21.90
CA SER A 246 26.67 11.61 21.56
C SER A 246 25.60 11.37 20.50
N THR A 247 25.81 10.34 19.69
CA THR A 247 24.93 9.99 18.57
C THR A 247 24.45 8.56 18.76
N TYR A 248 23.14 8.34 18.65
CA TYR A 248 22.55 7.02 18.56
C TYR A 248 22.39 6.65 17.09
N ASN A 249 22.95 5.51 16.67
CA ASN A 249 22.84 5.05 15.29
C ASN A 249 21.72 4.02 15.19
N THR A 250 20.80 4.24 14.25
CA THR A 250 19.74 3.31 13.87
C THR A 250 19.69 3.20 12.34
N GLU A 251 18.81 2.36 11.83
CA GLU A 251 18.60 2.14 10.40
C GLU A 251 17.11 2.03 10.11
N SER A 252 16.66 2.59 8.99
CA SER A 252 15.28 2.38 8.55
C SER A 252 15.07 0.93 8.10
N PHE A 253 13.87 0.39 8.32
CA PHE A 253 13.51 -0.94 7.83
C PHE A 253 12.98 -0.87 6.39
N GLU A 254 13.04 -1.97 5.64
CA GLU A 254 12.30 -2.03 4.37
C GLU A 254 10.80 -1.86 4.63
N ASN A 255 10.10 -1.18 3.71
CA ASN A 255 8.66 -1.01 3.86
C ASN A 255 8.02 -2.37 3.58
N ARG A 256 7.41 -2.95 4.60
CA ARG A 256 6.64 -4.18 4.51
C ARG A 256 5.18 -3.81 4.70
N PHE A 257 4.30 -4.44 3.93
CA PHE A 257 2.87 -4.32 4.18
C PHE A 257 2.51 -5.11 5.45
N GLU A 258 1.46 -4.66 6.12
CA GLU A 258 0.97 -5.29 7.34
C GLU A 258 0.31 -6.63 7.02
N GLU A 259 0.28 -7.51 8.01
CA GLU A 259 -0.52 -8.73 7.93
C GLU A 259 -1.97 -8.41 8.25
N HIS A 260 -2.87 -8.87 7.38
CA HIS A 260 -4.30 -8.68 7.55
C HIS A 260 -4.97 -10.00 7.89
N TYR A 261 -6.01 -9.91 8.71
CA TYR A 261 -6.90 -11.04 9.01
C TYR A 261 -8.24 -10.78 8.31
N ILE A 262 -8.62 -11.67 7.40
CA ILE A 262 -9.83 -11.53 6.57
C ILE A 262 -10.70 -12.78 6.65
N ASN A 263 -11.92 -12.68 6.14
CA ASN A 263 -12.81 -13.82 5.96
C ASN A 263 -12.46 -14.61 4.69
N GLU A 264 -12.79 -15.90 4.67
CA GLU A 264 -12.57 -16.76 3.48
C GLU A 264 -13.31 -16.29 2.23
N THR A 265 -14.39 -15.52 2.38
CA THR A 265 -15.15 -14.96 1.26
C THR A 265 -14.49 -13.75 0.62
N GLU A 266 -13.50 -13.14 1.28
CA GLU A 266 -12.84 -11.91 0.80
C GLU A 266 -11.65 -12.17 -0.14
N PHE A 267 -11.37 -13.44 -0.44
CA PHE A 267 -10.35 -13.81 -1.43
C PHE A 267 -10.69 -15.10 -2.17
N ARG A 268 -10.03 -15.31 -3.31
CA ARG A 268 -10.11 -16.55 -4.09
C ARG A 268 -8.81 -16.82 -4.83
N ILE A 269 -8.35 -18.07 -4.81
CA ILE A 269 -7.26 -18.52 -5.69
C ILE A 269 -7.82 -18.80 -7.09
N ILE A 270 -7.26 -18.14 -8.09
CA ILE A 270 -7.49 -18.43 -9.51
C ILE A 270 -6.38 -19.37 -9.96
N SER A 271 -6.74 -20.57 -10.41
CA SER A 271 -5.80 -21.62 -10.81
C SER A 271 -6.17 -22.21 -12.16
N GLY A 272 -5.18 -22.36 -13.04
CA GLY A 272 -5.35 -22.93 -14.37
C GLY A 272 -5.65 -21.89 -15.46
N SER A 273 -5.36 -22.24 -16.71
CA SER A 273 -5.45 -21.34 -17.86
C SER A 273 -6.86 -20.81 -18.11
N ASP A 274 -7.86 -21.69 -18.14
CA ASP A 274 -9.25 -21.32 -18.43
C ASP A 274 -9.81 -20.39 -17.35
N SER A 275 -9.58 -20.73 -16.08
CA SER A 275 -9.96 -19.89 -14.94
C SER A 275 -9.37 -18.48 -15.02
N HIS A 276 -8.13 -18.32 -15.49
CA HIS A 276 -7.51 -16.99 -15.66
C HIS A 276 -8.15 -16.21 -16.81
N ARG A 277 -8.43 -16.86 -17.94
CA ARG A 277 -9.12 -16.22 -19.07
C ARG A 277 -10.50 -15.73 -18.64
N ASP A 278 -11.27 -16.62 -18.02
CA ASP A 278 -12.64 -16.34 -17.61
C ASP A 278 -12.68 -15.26 -16.53
N HIS A 279 -11.70 -15.26 -15.61
CA HIS A 279 -11.54 -14.21 -14.62
C HIS A 279 -11.21 -12.85 -15.25
N LEU A 280 -10.25 -12.77 -16.19
CA LEU A 280 -9.93 -11.52 -16.89
C LEU A 280 -11.16 -10.96 -17.60
N ILE A 281 -11.87 -11.81 -18.34
CA ILE A 281 -13.10 -11.42 -19.04
C ILE A 281 -14.16 -10.93 -18.05
N ALA A 282 -14.36 -11.65 -16.95
CA ALA A 282 -15.33 -11.25 -15.92
C ALA A 282 -14.99 -9.90 -15.29
N MET A 283 -13.72 -9.60 -15.02
CA MET A 283 -13.30 -8.29 -14.48
C MET A 283 -13.53 -7.16 -15.49
N ILE A 284 -13.25 -7.39 -16.78
CA ILE A 284 -13.54 -6.41 -17.84
C ILE A 284 -15.06 -6.19 -17.97
N ASP A 285 -15.85 -7.26 -17.98
CA ASP A 285 -17.30 -7.18 -18.23
C ASP A 285 -18.06 -6.61 -17.01
N LYS A 286 -17.63 -6.90 -15.78
CA LYS A 286 -18.26 -6.42 -14.53
C LYS A 286 -17.76 -5.05 -14.06
N SER A 287 -16.68 -4.52 -14.63
CA SER A 287 -16.14 -3.22 -14.22
C SER A 287 -17.17 -2.09 -14.37
N VAL A 288 -17.26 -1.24 -13.35
CA VAL A 288 -18.28 -0.16 -13.28
C VAL A 288 -17.72 1.16 -13.75
N SER A 289 -16.62 1.63 -13.15
CA SER A 289 -16.01 2.93 -13.48
C SER A 289 -14.55 2.83 -13.88
N ARG A 290 -13.84 1.78 -13.47
CA ARG A 290 -12.38 1.69 -13.58
C ARG A 290 -11.91 0.25 -13.78
N ILE A 291 -10.96 0.07 -14.68
CA ILE A 291 -10.13 -1.14 -14.76
C ILE A 291 -8.70 -0.78 -15.14
N ILE A 292 -7.75 -1.25 -14.34
CA ILE A 292 -6.32 -1.10 -14.54
C ILE A 292 -5.73 -2.49 -14.69
N ILE A 293 -5.06 -2.75 -15.81
CA ILE A 293 -4.38 -4.02 -16.05
C ILE A 293 -2.89 -3.73 -16.21
N HIS A 294 -2.09 -4.31 -15.34
CA HIS A 294 -0.64 -4.33 -15.43
C HIS A 294 -0.17 -5.74 -15.76
N SER A 295 0.64 -5.87 -16.81
CA SER A 295 1.27 -7.13 -17.23
C SER A 295 2.69 -6.86 -17.68
N THR A 296 3.66 -7.67 -17.28
CA THR A 296 5.07 -7.45 -17.69
C THR A 296 5.21 -7.32 -19.20
N PHE A 297 4.60 -8.25 -19.93
CA PHE A 297 4.65 -8.31 -21.39
C PHE A 297 3.25 -8.11 -21.98
N ILE A 298 3.21 -7.54 -23.17
CA ILE A 298 2.03 -7.52 -24.04
C ILE A 298 2.40 -8.25 -25.32
N HIS A 299 1.68 -9.32 -25.64
CA HIS A 299 1.82 -10.01 -26.92
C HIS A 299 0.70 -9.54 -27.85
N LEU A 300 1.04 -8.79 -28.90
CA LEU A 300 0.08 -8.07 -29.75
C LEU A 300 -1.07 -8.95 -30.29
N LYS A 301 -0.76 -10.20 -30.68
CA LYS A 301 -1.78 -11.16 -31.15
C LYS A 301 -2.72 -11.63 -30.03
N ASN A 302 -2.21 -11.79 -28.81
CA ASN A 302 -3.06 -12.21 -27.69
C ASN A 302 -3.90 -11.02 -27.21
N PHE A 303 -3.32 -9.82 -27.23
CA PHE A 303 -4.02 -8.58 -26.92
C PHE A 303 -5.19 -8.30 -27.88
N GLU A 304 -5.04 -8.60 -29.17
CA GLU A 304 -6.11 -8.49 -30.17
C GLU A 304 -7.41 -9.17 -29.71
N SER A 305 -7.30 -10.36 -29.13
CA SER A 305 -8.46 -11.17 -28.69
C SER A 305 -9.27 -10.54 -27.55
N ILE A 306 -8.66 -9.65 -26.76
CA ILE A 306 -9.32 -8.97 -25.64
C ILE A 306 -9.57 -7.48 -25.92
N PHE A 307 -8.95 -6.92 -26.96
CA PHE A 307 -9.04 -5.50 -27.28
C PHE A 307 -10.50 -5.06 -27.47
N GLN A 308 -11.31 -5.85 -28.18
CA GLN A 308 -12.73 -5.55 -28.38
C GLN A 308 -13.49 -5.47 -27.05
N LYS A 309 -13.21 -6.37 -26.09
CA LYS A 309 -13.86 -6.34 -24.77
C LYS A 309 -13.47 -5.09 -23.97
N LEU A 310 -12.21 -4.66 -24.04
CA LEU A 310 -11.74 -3.43 -23.42
C LEU A 310 -12.39 -2.19 -24.06
N THR A 311 -12.51 -2.18 -25.39
CA THR A 311 -13.26 -1.16 -26.13
C THR A 311 -14.72 -1.11 -25.70
N ASP A 312 -15.37 -2.26 -25.55
CA ASP A 312 -16.76 -2.34 -25.11
C ASP A 312 -16.93 -1.85 -23.67
N ALA A 313 -15.97 -2.14 -22.77
CA ALA A 313 -15.94 -1.56 -21.44
C ALA A 313 -15.82 -0.03 -21.47
N ALA A 314 -14.90 0.51 -22.27
CA ALA A 314 -14.75 1.94 -22.45
C ALA A 314 -16.03 2.60 -23.00
N LYS A 315 -16.73 1.96 -23.94
CA LYS A 315 -18.03 2.44 -24.45
C LYS A 315 -19.12 2.48 -23.38
N ARG A 316 -19.03 1.65 -22.33
CA ARG A 316 -19.93 1.71 -21.16
C ARG A 316 -19.59 2.85 -20.19
N GLY A 317 -18.51 3.58 -20.42
CA GLY A 317 -18.02 4.64 -19.53
C GLY A 317 -16.94 4.20 -18.55
N VAL A 318 -16.47 2.95 -18.64
CA VAL A 318 -15.37 2.45 -17.79
C VAL A 318 -14.05 3.07 -18.24
N GLN A 319 -13.27 3.59 -17.30
CA GLN A 319 -11.91 4.02 -17.58
C GLN A 319 -10.94 2.82 -17.56
N VAL A 320 -10.38 2.51 -18.71
CA VAL A 320 -9.46 1.40 -18.97
C VAL A 320 -8.03 1.91 -19.09
N ASP A 321 -7.15 1.41 -18.23
CA ASP A 321 -5.72 1.73 -18.25
C ASP A 321 -4.86 0.46 -18.39
N ILE A 322 -4.05 0.43 -19.45
CA ILE A 322 -3.14 -0.67 -19.75
C ILE A 322 -1.70 -0.25 -19.48
N LEU A 323 -1.07 -0.93 -18.54
CA LEU A 323 0.32 -0.76 -18.12
C LEU A 323 1.15 -1.99 -18.48
N TRP A 324 2.43 -1.77 -18.82
CA TRP A 324 3.38 -2.88 -19.01
C TRP A 324 4.74 -2.66 -18.39
N GLY A 325 5.46 -3.77 -18.21
CA GLY A 325 6.77 -3.81 -17.55
C GLY A 325 7.97 -3.80 -18.50
N GLN A 326 7.81 -4.38 -19.69
CA GLN A 326 8.91 -4.67 -20.62
C GLN A 326 9.69 -3.40 -20.98
N GLU A 327 10.96 -3.39 -20.61
CA GLU A 327 11.91 -2.35 -20.98
C GLU A 327 12.61 -2.68 -22.30
N GLU A 328 13.24 -1.65 -22.87
CA GLU A 328 14.13 -1.80 -24.02
C GLU A 328 15.28 -2.77 -23.67
N PRO A 329 15.53 -3.78 -24.50
CA PRO A 329 16.59 -4.75 -24.25
C PRO A 329 17.98 -4.14 -24.47
N ASP A 330 18.94 -4.53 -23.64
CA ASP A 330 20.35 -4.11 -23.80
C ASP A 330 21.04 -4.75 -25.01
N ASP A 331 20.50 -5.86 -25.54
CA ASP A 331 21.11 -6.58 -26.66
C ASP A 331 20.59 -6.10 -28.02
N GLU A 332 21.51 -5.70 -28.92
CA GLU A 332 21.19 -5.17 -30.25
C GLU A 332 20.29 -6.10 -31.08
N ARG A 333 20.37 -7.41 -30.85
CA ARG A 333 19.57 -8.43 -31.56
C ARG A 333 18.09 -8.36 -31.22
N SER A 334 17.74 -7.90 -30.01
CA SER A 334 16.34 -7.83 -29.54
C SER A 334 15.71 -6.45 -29.73
N ILE A 335 16.50 -5.40 -30.00
CA ILE A 335 16.01 -4.02 -30.24
C ILE A 335 14.99 -3.98 -31.38
N GLY A 336 15.25 -4.69 -32.49
CA GLY A 336 14.33 -4.73 -33.64
C GLY A 336 12.94 -5.25 -33.27
N SER A 337 12.88 -6.30 -32.44
CA SER A 337 11.61 -6.87 -31.96
C SER A 337 10.88 -5.92 -31.00
N TYR A 338 11.63 -5.20 -30.15
CA TYR A 338 11.06 -4.19 -29.26
C TYR A 338 10.46 -3.00 -30.04
N ASN A 339 11.12 -2.54 -31.11
CA ASN A 339 10.58 -1.49 -31.97
C ASN A 339 9.31 -1.92 -32.70
N GLN A 340 9.25 -3.16 -33.20
CA GLN A 340 8.02 -3.71 -33.79
C GLN A 340 6.88 -3.78 -32.78
N PHE A 341 7.18 -4.13 -31.53
CA PHE A 341 6.22 -4.11 -30.45
C PHE A 341 5.66 -2.70 -30.20
N LEU A 342 6.51 -1.68 -30.15
CA LEU A 342 6.08 -0.28 -29.96
C LEU A 342 5.20 0.23 -31.10
N GLU A 343 5.53 -0.08 -32.36
CA GLU A 343 4.69 0.26 -33.52
C GLU A 343 3.34 -0.47 -33.49
N GLY A 344 3.31 -1.72 -33.04
CA GLY A 344 2.06 -2.44 -32.83
C GLY A 344 1.17 -1.79 -31.77
N LEU A 345 1.75 -1.38 -30.63
CA LEU A 345 1.00 -0.64 -29.61
C LEU A 345 0.50 0.72 -30.10
N LYS A 346 1.29 1.41 -30.94
CA LYS A 346 0.88 2.66 -31.58
C LYS A 346 -0.35 2.46 -32.46
N SER A 347 -0.41 1.35 -33.21
CA SER A 347 -1.58 1.01 -34.03
C SER A 347 -2.86 0.87 -33.20
N TYR A 348 -2.78 0.22 -32.02
CA TYR A 348 -3.92 0.15 -31.09
C TYR A 348 -4.31 1.51 -30.51
N ARG A 349 -3.34 2.37 -30.19
CA ARG A 349 -3.62 3.75 -29.74
C ARG A 349 -4.32 4.58 -30.80
N GLU A 350 -3.90 4.47 -32.06
CA GLU A 350 -4.55 5.12 -33.19
C GLU A 350 -5.99 4.63 -33.37
N GLU A 351 -6.24 3.34 -33.17
CA GLU A 351 -7.60 2.78 -33.21
C GLU A 351 -8.49 3.34 -32.09
N ILE A 352 -7.97 3.42 -30.86
CA ILE A 352 -8.68 4.08 -29.74
C ILE A 352 -9.07 5.52 -30.09
N ILE A 353 -8.16 6.27 -30.73
CA ILE A 353 -8.41 7.65 -31.17
C ILE A 353 -9.51 7.69 -32.22
N LYS A 354 -9.48 6.81 -33.23
CA LYS A 354 -10.52 6.73 -34.26
C LYS A 354 -11.90 6.41 -33.68
N LEU A 355 -11.95 5.59 -32.63
CA LEU A 355 -13.17 5.26 -31.91
C LEU A 355 -13.65 6.39 -30.96
N GLY A 356 -12.87 7.46 -30.80
CA GLY A 356 -13.20 8.58 -29.92
C GLY A 356 -13.11 8.24 -28.42
N LEU A 357 -12.33 7.21 -28.05
CA LEU A 357 -12.27 6.68 -26.68
C LEU A 357 -11.06 7.15 -25.88
N THR A 358 -10.30 8.14 -26.36
CA THR A 358 -9.02 8.57 -25.76
C THR A 358 -9.12 9.02 -24.30
N SER A 359 -10.28 9.51 -23.85
CA SER A 359 -10.50 9.88 -22.43
C SER A 359 -10.78 8.68 -21.52
N LEU A 360 -11.19 7.54 -22.09
CA LEU A 360 -11.66 6.37 -21.36
C LEU A 360 -10.77 5.15 -21.55
N PHE A 361 -10.00 5.04 -22.63
CA PHE A 361 -9.11 3.90 -22.86
C PHE A 361 -7.71 4.40 -23.17
N THR A 362 -6.77 4.14 -22.25
CA THR A 362 -5.36 4.51 -22.42
C THR A 362 -4.46 3.29 -22.35
N ILE A 363 -3.66 3.10 -23.41
CA ILE A 363 -2.46 2.27 -23.40
C ILE A 363 -1.30 3.24 -23.12
N HIS A 364 -0.62 3.13 -21.97
CA HIS A 364 0.35 4.13 -21.48
C HIS A 364 1.71 4.03 -22.16
N SER A 365 2.29 5.07 -22.76
CA SER A 365 3.52 4.94 -23.57
C SER A 365 4.73 4.37 -22.83
N ASP A 366 4.87 4.70 -21.56
CA ASP A 366 6.11 4.48 -20.82
C ASP A 366 6.04 3.14 -20.07
N PRO A 367 7.05 2.26 -20.21
CA PRO A 367 7.11 1.05 -19.43
C PRO A 367 7.32 1.38 -17.95
N THR A 368 6.69 0.57 -17.10
CA THR A 368 6.79 0.66 -15.64
C THR A 368 8.09 0.09 -15.08
N GLY A 369 8.78 -0.79 -15.84
CA GLY A 369 9.93 -1.57 -15.36
C GLY A 369 9.56 -2.69 -14.38
N SER A 370 8.28 -2.81 -14.01
CA SER A 370 7.81 -3.82 -13.05
C SER A 370 7.40 -5.12 -13.75
N HIS A 371 7.82 -6.25 -13.19
CA HIS A 371 7.40 -7.60 -13.54
C HIS A 371 6.14 -8.06 -12.77
N ALA A 372 5.52 -7.21 -11.96
CA ALA A 372 4.23 -7.48 -11.35
C ALA A 372 3.17 -7.79 -12.42
N LYS A 373 2.10 -8.46 -12.00
CA LYS A 373 0.95 -8.80 -12.83
C LYS A 373 -0.31 -8.56 -12.03
N VAL A 374 -0.97 -7.46 -12.33
CA VAL A 374 -2.01 -6.89 -11.46
C VAL A 374 -3.24 -6.57 -12.28
N ILE A 375 -4.42 -6.90 -11.76
CA ILE A 375 -5.70 -6.33 -12.21
C ILE A 375 -6.28 -5.57 -11.01
N VAL A 376 -6.75 -4.35 -11.22
CA VAL A 376 -7.59 -3.62 -10.25
C VAL A 376 -8.81 -3.09 -10.97
N CYS A 377 -9.99 -3.29 -10.42
CA CYS A 377 -11.23 -2.73 -10.94
C CYS A 377 -12.26 -2.55 -9.83
N ASP A 378 -13.26 -1.72 -10.07
CA ASP A 378 -14.45 -1.63 -9.24
C ASP A 378 -15.62 -2.41 -9.85
N THR A 379 -16.43 -3.04 -8.99
CA THR A 379 -17.62 -3.78 -9.39
C THR A 379 -18.80 -3.43 -8.50
N MET A 380 -20.03 -3.64 -8.99
CA MET A 380 -21.24 -3.47 -8.17
C MET A 380 -21.30 -4.43 -6.96
N GLU A 381 -20.63 -5.59 -7.08
CA GLU A 381 -20.70 -6.67 -6.09
C GLU A 381 -19.69 -6.48 -4.95
N PHE A 382 -18.48 -6.04 -5.28
CA PHE A 382 -17.35 -6.02 -4.35
C PHE A 382 -16.79 -4.62 -4.07
N GLY A 383 -17.30 -3.57 -4.73
CA GLY A 383 -16.56 -2.32 -4.79
C GLY A 383 -15.21 -2.53 -5.49
N TYR A 384 -14.16 -1.88 -5.01
CA TYR A 384 -12.81 -2.05 -5.55
C TYR A 384 -12.22 -3.40 -5.15
N CYS A 385 -11.69 -4.12 -6.14
CA CYS A 385 -11.06 -5.42 -5.96
C CYS A 385 -9.76 -5.52 -6.76
N SER A 386 -8.90 -6.45 -6.38
CA SER A 386 -7.59 -6.61 -7.03
C SER A 386 -7.19 -8.07 -7.23
N THR A 387 -6.33 -8.32 -8.21
CA THR A 387 -5.76 -9.64 -8.50
C THR A 387 -4.27 -9.53 -8.69
N ILE A 388 -3.49 -10.34 -7.97
CA ILE A 388 -2.03 -10.42 -8.09
C ILE A 388 -1.62 -11.87 -8.33
N GLY A 389 -0.65 -12.11 -9.21
CA GLY A 389 -0.11 -13.45 -9.35
C GLY A 389 0.90 -13.64 -10.46
N SER A 390 0.91 -14.85 -11.00
CA SER A 390 1.91 -15.29 -11.97
C SER A 390 1.53 -15.07 -13.43
N CYS A 391 0.26 -14.71 -13.72
CA CYS A 391 -0.29 -14.60 -15.07
C CYS A 391 0.13 -13.33 -15.81
N ASN A 392 0.79 -13.46 -16.97
CA ASN A 392 0.94 -12.30 -17.86
C ASN A 392 -0.38 -12.06 -18.60
N TRP A 393 -1.30 -11.28 -18.01
CA TRP A 393 -2.68 -11.08 -18.51
C TRP A 393 -2.77 -10.71 -19.99
N LEU A 394 -1.78 -9.98 -20.49
CA LEU A 394 -1.75 -9.44 -21.87
C LEU A 394 -0.81 -10.22 -22.80
N ALA A 395 -0.17 -11.29 -22.32
CA ALA A 395 0.76 -12.12 -23.11
C ALA A 395 0.59 -13.63 -22.97
N SER A 396 -0.09 -14.12 -21.92
CA SER A 396 -0.23 -15.56 -21.61
C SER A 396 -0.85 -16.34 -22.76
N GLY A 397 -1.91 -15.79 -23.39
CA GLY A 397 -2.75 -16.55 -24.32
C GLY A 397 -3.48 -17.72 -23.64
N PHE A 398 -3.41 -17.81 -22.30
CA PHE A 398 -4.11 -18.78 -21.46
C PHE A 398 -3.91 -20.22 -21.94
N ASN A 399 -2.66 -20.60 -22.19
CA ASN A 399 -2.28 -21.94 -22.65
C ASN A 399 -1.29 -22.66 -21.72
N ARG A 400 -1.01 -22.07 -20.56
CA ARG A 400 -0.12 -22.60 -19.52
C ARG A 400 -0.84 -22.58 -18.18
N TYR A 401 -0.43 -23.48 -17.29
CA TYR A 401 -0.93 -23.43 -15.92
C TYR A 401 -0.38 -22.20 -15.20
N GLU A 402 -1.28 -21.39 -14.66
CA GLU A 402 -1.00 -20.15 -13.94
C GLU A 402 -1.75 -20.16 -12.61
N CYS A 403 -1.28 -19.35 -11.66
CA CYS A 403 -1.88 -19.19 -10.34
C CYS A 403 -1.85 -17.72 -9.93
N SER A 404 -2.97 -17.20 -9.45
CA SER A 404 -3.15 -15.82 -8.97
C SER A 404 -4.12 -15.78 -7.80
N VAL A 405 -4.09 -14.70 -7.02
CA VAL A 405 -5.00 -14.46 -5.91
C VAL A 405 -5.85 -13.24 -6.24
N PHE A 406 -7.16 -13.42 -6.22
CA PHE A 406 -8.17 -12.36 -6.29
C PHE A 406 -8.59 -11.98 -4.87
N VAL A 407 -8.62 -10.69 -4.55
CA VAL A 407 -9.01 -10.16 -3.23
C VAL A 407 -10.07 -9.06 -3.41
N THR A 408 -11.06 -9.07 -2.53
CA THR A 408 -12.13 -8.06 -2.45
C THR A 408 -12.06 -7.23 -1.18
N ASN A 409 -11.06 -7.48 -0.32
CA ASN A 409 -10.82 -6.70 0.87
C ASN A 409 -10.31 -5.30 0.49
N ASP A 410 -10.95 -4.26 1.03
CA ASP A 410 -10.64 -2.87 0.70
C ASP A 410 -9.23 -2.46 1.14
N THR A 411 -8.77 -2.93 2.29
CA THR A 411 -7.42 -2.60 2.81
C THR A 411 -6.33 -3.18 1.90
N LEU A 412 -6.41 -4.46 1.54
CA LEU A 412 -5.48 -5.05 0.59
C LEU A 412 -5.55 -4.37 -0.78
N THR A 413 -6.75 -4.08 -1.28
CA THR A 413 -6.91 -3.42 -2.59
C THR A 413 -6.33 -2.01 -2.60
N THR A 414 -6.46 -1.29 -1.48
CA THR A 414 -5.83 0.02 -1.25
C THR A 414 -4.31 -0.07 -1.32
N GLU A 415 -3.70 -1.06 -0.67
CA GLU A 415 -2.26 -1.29 -0.74
C GLU A 415 -1.80 -1.60 -2.19
N VAL A 416 -2.59 -2.37 -2.95
CA VAL A 416 -2.32 -2.61 -4.38
C VAL A 416 -2.38 -1.32 -5.19
N LEU A 417 -3.38 -0.46 -4.94
CA LEU A 417 -3.50 0.85 -5.59
C LEU A 417 -2.32 1.77 -5.23
N ASP A 418 -1.86 1.75 -3.98
CA ASP A 418 -0.66 2.48 -3.55
C ASP A 418 0.58 2.05 -4.33
N ILE A 419 0.77 0.74 -4.52
CA ILE A 419 1.86 0.21 -5.35
C ILE A 419 1.70 0.67 -6.80
N LEU A 420 0.50 0.53 -7.38
CA LEU A 420 0.20 0.97 -8.75
C LEU A 420 0.43 2.46 -8.95
N SER A 421 0.15 3.29 -7.94
CA SER A 421 0.43 4.73 -7.99
C SER A 421 1.92 5.03 -8.11
N ILE A 422 2.80 4.16 -7.59
CA ILE A 422 4.24 4.29 -7.72
C ILE A 422 4.70 3.78 -9.07
N ILE A 423 4.33 2.55 -9.46
CA ILE A 423 4.84 1.95 -10.70
C ILE A 423 4.30 2.63 -11.96
N SER A 424 3.12 3.25 -11.90
CA SER A 424 2.55 4.05 -13.00
C SER A 424 3.33 5.33 -13.32
N LYS A 425 4.27 5.76 -12.47
CA LYS A 425 5.19 6.88 -12.77
C LYS A 425 6.22 6.54 -13.87
N GLY A 426 6.35 5.24 -14.20
CA GLY A 426 7.28 4.75 -15.20
C GLY A 426 8.74 5.07 -14.87
N LYS A 427 9.59 5.03 -15.90
CA LYS A 427 11.03 5.36 -15.79
C LYS A 427 11.31 6.78 -15.32
N SER A 428 10.42 7.73 -15.61
CA SER A 428 10.59 9.12 -15.19
C SER A 428 10.62 9.27 -13.67
N ARG A 429 9.91 8.37 -12.95
CA ARG A 429 9.66 8.45 -11.50
C ARG A 429 8.97 9.75 -11.05
N VAL A 430 8.49 10.55 -12.00
CA VAL A 430 7.74 11.79 -11.78
C VAL A 430 6.26 11.45 -11.77
N SER A 431 5.48 12.13 -10.92
CA SER A 431 4.04 11.91 -10.90
C SER A 431 3.39 12.37 -12.20
N ASN A 432 2.51 11.54 -12.75
CA ASN A 432 1.69 11.83 -13.93
C ASN A 432 0.20 11.80 -13.58
N ASN A 433 -0.67 12.05 -14.55
CA ASN A 433 -2.12 12.07 -14.32
C ASN A 433 -2.65 10.72 -13.82
N LEU A 434 -2.12 9.61 -14.37
CA LEU A 434 -2.50 8.27 -13.94
C LEU A 434 -2.12 8.04 -12.47
N SER A 435 -0.86 8.26 -12.11
CA SER A 435 -0.39 8.03 -10.74
C SER A 435 -1.17 8.87 -9.72
N LYS A 436 -1.53 10.11 -10.08
CA LYS A 436 -2.38 10.99 -9.25
C LYS A 436 -3.80 10.45 -9.11
N SER A 437 -4.41 10.01 -10.21
CA SER A 437 -5.77 9.43 -10.19
C SER A 437 -5.84 8.17 -9.34
N ILE A 438 -4.86 7.26 -9.47
CA ILE A 438 -4.77 6.05 -8.66
C ILE A 438 -4.57 6.39 -7.17
N SER A 439 -3.72 7.39 -6.89
CA SER A 439 -3.49 7.86 -5.51
C SER A 439 -4.75 8.43 -4.87
N ALA A 440 -5.59 9.12 -5.65
CA ALA A 440 -6.85 9.66 -5.18
C ALA A 440 -7.85 8.54 -4.85
N ILE A 441 -7.92 7.48 -5.69
CA ILE A 441 -8.75 6.30 -5.39
C ILE A 441 -8.27 5.61 -4.10
N SER A 442 -6.96 5.36 -3.99
CA SER A 442 -6.36 4.79 -2.77
C SER A 442 -6.69 5.63 -1.53
N TYR A 443 -6.57 6.95 -1.66
CA TYR A 443 -6.89 7.89 -0.58
C TYR A 443 -8.36 7.79 -0.13
N GLU A 444 -9.33 7.80 -1.05
CA GLU A 444 -10.75 7.67 -0.70
C GLU A 444 -11.06 6.30 -0.06
N LEU A 445 -10.44 5.22 -0.53
CA LEU A 445 -10.60 3.89 0.08
C LEU A 445 -10.02 3.81 1.49
N LYS A 446 -8.84 4.41 1.74
CA LYS A 446 -8.27 4.52 3.10
C LYS A 446 -9.26 5.18 4.05
N LYS A 447 -9.85 6.29 3.63
CA LYS A 447 -10.83 7.05 4.41
C LYS A 447 -12.09 6.23 4.70
N ALA A 448 -12.57 5.45 3.74
CA ALA A 448 -13.70 4.54 3.96
C ALA A 448 -13.35 3.44 4.98
N CYS A 449 -12.14 2.86 4.90
CA CYS A 449 -11.69 1.79 5.80
C CYS A 449 -11.52 2.25 7.25
N GLU A 450 -11.03 3.47 7.49
CA GLU A 450 -10.80 4.00 8.85
C GLU A 450 -12.10 3.98 9.69
N HIS A 451 -13.26 4.20 9.06
CA HIS A 451 -14.57 4.22 9.71
C HIS A 451 -15.16 2.82 9.99
N LEU A 452 -14.64 1.77 9.35
CA LEU A 452 -15.16 0.39 9.44
C LEU A 452 -14.39 -0.49 10.44
N SER A 453 -13.35 0.05 11.08
CA SER A 453 -12.37 -0.68 11.89
C SER A 453 -12.87 -1.21 13.25
N SER A 454 -14.19 -1.38 13.43
CA SER A 454 -14.80 -1.78 14.71
C SER A 454 -15.70 -3.03 14.66
N GLU A 455 -15.69 -3.82 13.57
CA GLU A 455 -16.45 -5.09 13.50
C GLU A 455 -15.63 -6.35 13.86
N ASP A 456 -16.32 -7.29 14.51
CA ASP A 456 -15.85 -8.47 15.23
C ASP A 456 -14.68 -9.25 14.58
N SER A 457 -13.56 -9.31 15.29
CA SER A 457 -12.40 -10.14 14.98
C SER A 457 -12.65 -11.66 15.08
N ALA A 458 -13.82 -12.07 15.57
CA ALA A 458 -14.13 -13.48 15.87
C ALA A 458 -14.27 -14.38 14.61
N ASN A 459 -14.52 -13.81 13.42
CA ASN A 459 -14.76 -14.57 12.19
C ASN A 459 -13.60 -14.55 11.17
N LYS A 460 -12.54 -13.78 11.44
CA LYS A 460 -11.41 -13.61 10.51
C LYS A 460 -10.36 -14.72 10.74
N ASN A 461 -10.42 -15.77 9.93
CA ASN A 461 -9.61 -16.98 10.07
C ASN A 461 -8.49 -17.14 9.02
N VAL A 462 -8.33 -16.16 8.13
CA VAL A 462 -7.30 -16.18 7.08
C VAL A 462 -6.31 -15.06 7.34
N ARG A 463 -5.04 -15.41 7.49
CA ARG A 463 -3.95 -14.43 7.55
C ARG A 463 -3.41 -14.23 6.14
N ILE A 464 -3.36 -13.00 5.68
CA ILE A 464 -3.00 -12.65 4.30
C ILE A 464 -2.12 -11.40 4.27
N LYS A 465 -1.16 -11.35 3.34
CA LYS A 465 -0.22 -10.22 3.22
C LYS A 465 0.28 -10.04 1.79
N ILE A 466 0.43 -8.78 1.35
CA ILE A 466 1.15 -8.43 0.12
C ILE A 466 2.65 -8.53 0.36
N ILE A 467 3.33 -9.28 -0.51
CA ILE A 467 4.77 -9.54 -0.44
C ILE A 467 5.47 -8.75 -1.54
N THR A 468 6.41 -7.89 -1.15
CA THR A 468 7.27 -7.16 -2.09
C THR A 468 8.45 -8.02 -2.54
N LYS A 469 9.13 -7.63 -3.64
CA LYS A 469 10.26 -8.37 -4.20
C LYS A 469 11.30 -8.75 -3.14
N ASN A 470 11.65 -7.82 -2.27
CA ASN A 470 12.74 -7.98 -1.30
C ASN A 470 12.41 -8.94 -0.15
N GLU A 471 11.12 -9.25 0.08
CA GLU A 471 10.68 -10.17 1.11
C GLU A 471 10.65 -11.64 0.65
N HIS A 472 10.76 -11.92 -0.66
CA HIS A 472 10.51 -13.29 -1.18
C HIS A 472 11.42 -14.35 -0.58
N HIS A 473 12.72 -14.05 -0.44
CA HIS A 473 13.66 -15.02 0.14
C HIS A 473 13.43 -15.24 1.64
N ASP A 474 12.85 -14.29 2.37
CA ASP A 474 12.49 -14.47 3.78
C ASP A 474 11.46 -15.59 3.94
N PHE A 475 10.51 -15.73 3.00
CA PHE A 475 9.52 -16.80 3.02
C PHE A 475 10.11 -18.19 2.77
N VAL A 476 11.26 -18.27 2.10
CA VAL A 476 11.99 -19.54 1.94
C VAL A 476 12.68 -19.93 3.25
N LEU A 477 13.18 -18.95 3.99
CA LEU A 477 13.73 -19.17 5.33
C LEU A 477 12.61 -19.57 6.31
N ASP A 478 11.45 -18.94 6.21
CA ASP A 478 10.26 -19.35 6.98
C ASP A 478 9.85 -20.79 6.67
N ALA A 479 9.79 -21.17 5.38
CA ALA A 479 9.51 -22.55 5.00
C ALA A 479 10.57 -23.52 5.56
N ARG A 480 11.87 -23.16 5.52
CA ARG A 480 12.95 -23.95 6.12
C ARG A 480 12.75 -24.16 7.61
N ASP A 481 12.38 -23.10 8.33
CA ASP A 481 12.33 -23.11 9.79
C ASP A 481 11.02 -23.67 10.36
N LYS A 482 9.92 -23.55 9.60
CA LYS A 482 8.56 -23.85 10.09
C LYS A 482 7.93 -25.10 9.48
N ALA A 483 8.39 -25.57 8.31
CA ALA A 483 7.78 -26.74 7.67
C ALA A 483 7.96 -28.00 8.52
N THR A 484 6.89 -28.78 8.63
CA THR A 484 6.88 -30.02 9.43
C THR A 484 6.69 -31.28 8.59
N LYS A 485 6.02 -31.17 7.45
CA LYS A 485 5.62 -32.27 6.56
C LYS A 485 6.13 -32.08 5.13
N SER A 486 5.98 -30.89 4.56
CA SER A 486 6.30 -30.68 3.15
C SER A 486 6.72 -29.27 2.80
N ILE A 487 7.51 -29.14 1.73
CA ILE A 487 7.77 -27.86 1.05
C ILE A 487 7.55 -28.08 -0.44
N PHE A 488 6.82 -27.17 -1.07
CA PHE A 488 6.53 -27.19 -2.49
C PHE A 488 6.97 -25.90 -3.15
N ILE A 489 7.69 -26.00 -4.28
CA ILE A 489 8.06 -24.85 -5.11
C ILE A 489 7.68 -25.11 -6.56
N ALA A 490 6.89 -24.25 -7.16
CA ALA A 490 6.72 -24.16 -8.61
C ALA A 490 7.42 -22.90 -9.12
N SER A 491 8.21 -23.01 -10.18
CA SER A 491 8.83 -21.89 -10.89
C SER A 491 8.68 -22.08 -12.39
N HIS A 492 8.54 -21.00 -13.16
CA HIS A 492 8.57 -21.14 -14.62
C HIS A 492 9.99 -21.43 -15.12
N ARG A 493 10.99 -20.78 -14.52
CA ARG A 493 12.40 -20.83 -14.94
C ARG A 493 13.32 -21.33 -13.83
N ILE A 494 14.41 -21.98 -14.23
CA ILE A 494 15.52 -22.37 -13.35
C ILE A 494 16.85 -21.82 -13.88
N SER A 495 17.74 -21.40 -12.98
CA SER A 495 19.13 -21.00 -13.25
C SER A 495 20.01 -21.21 -12.01
N ASN A 496 21.32 -20.96 -12.14
CA ASN A 496 22.27 -21.03 -11.03
C ASN A 496 21.97 -20.00 -9.92
N ASN A 497 21.13 -18.99 -10.17
CA ASN A 497 20.75 -18.00 -9.16
C ASN A 497 19.97 -18.60 -7.98
N ALA A 498 19.35 -19.78 -8.16
CA ALA A 498 18.59 -20.46 -7.11
C ALA A 498 19.47 -21.03 -5.99
N GLU A 499 20.75 -21.29 -6.26
CA GLU A 499 21.60 -22.12 -5.40
C GLU A 499 21.66 -21.61 -3.95
N ARG A 500 22.08 -20.36 -3.77
CA ARG A 500 22.23 -19.77 -2.43
C ARG A 500 20.90 -19.44 -1.74
N PRO A 501 19.96 -18.70 -2.38
CA PRO A 501 18.76 -18.24 -1.69
C PRO A 501 17.68 -19.31 -1.55
N ILE A 502 17.67 -20.35 -2.40
CA ILE A 502 16.62 -21.38 -2.39
C ILE A 502 17.18 -22.74 -2.01
N LEU A 503 18.15 -23.26 -2.76
CA LEU A 503 18.55 -24.67 -2.61
C LEU A 503 19.26 -24.94 -1.28
N THR A 504 20.18 -24.06 -0.87
CA THR A 504 20.91 -24.21 0.41
C THR A 504 19.97 -24.24 1.63
N PRO A 505 18.99 -23.33 1.79
CA PRO A 505 17.96 -23.45 2.83
C PRO A 505 17.19 -24.77 2.80
N LEU A 506 16.80 -25.27 1.63
CA LEU A 506 16.03 -26.52 1.53
C LEU A 506 16.88 -27.74 1.91
N ILE A 507 18.15 -27.79 1.50
CA ILE A 507 19.10 -28.84 1.94
C ILE A 507 19.28 -28.79 3.46
N THR A 508 19.34 -27.58 4.04
CA THR A 508 19.40 -27.40 5.50
C THR A 508 18.14 -27.96 6.18
N SER A 509 16.97 -27.76 5.58
CA SER A 509 15.69 -28.31 6.08
C SER A 509 15.72 -29.84 6.12
N MET A 510 16.19 -30.49 5.05
CA MET A 510 16.32 -31.95 4.99
C MET A 510 17.32 -32.52 5.99
N THR A 511 18.38 -31.77 6.28
CA THR A 511 19.37 -32.15 7.30
C THR A 511 18.77 -32.08 8.71
N ALA A 512 17.92 -31.09 8.98
CA ALA A 512 17.25 -30.93 10.26
C ALA A 512 16.06 -31.89 10.46
N ASN A 513 15.32 -32.19 9.38
CA ASN A 513 14.19 -33.11 9.40
C ASN A 513 14.17 -33.96 8.11
N SER A 514 14.71 -35.18 8.20
CA SER A 514 14.79 -36.11 7.08
C SER A 514 13.45 -36.70 6.64
N SER A 515 12.36 -36.44 7.37
CA SER A 515 10.99 -36.86 7.01
C SER A 515 10.24 -35.84 6.15
N LEU A 516 10.80 -34.66 5.92
CA LEU A 516 10.21 -33.65 5.05
C LEU A 516 10.13 -34.12 3.60
N ASN A 517 8.99 -33.85 2.96
CA ASN A 517 8.82 -34.05 1.53
C ASN A 517 9.00 -32.72 0.78
N ILE A 518 10.11 -32.55 0.07
CA ILE A 518 10.41 -31.33 -0.69
C ILE A 518 10.31 -31.59 -2.19
N ASN A 519 9.34 -30.96 -2.85
CA ASN A 519 9.10 -31.08 -4.29
C ASN A 519 9.24 -29.74 -4.99
N MET A 520 10.07 -29.70 -6.03
CA MET A 520 10.31 -28.52 -6.85
C MET A 520 10.03 -28.80 -8.33
N TYR A 521 9.32 -27.89 -8.96
CA TYR A 521 8.96 -27.97 -10.37
C TYR A 521 9.46 -26.76 -11.15
N TYR A 522 10.02 -27.01 -12.34
CA TYR A 522 10.39 -25.97 -13.30
C TYR A 522 9.88 -26.30 -14.71
N SER A 523 9.74 -25.29 -15.58
CA SER A 523 9.26 -25.51 -16.96
C SER A 523 10.32 -25.21 -18.02
N SER A 524 11.23 -24.27 -17.76
CA SER A 524 12.22 -23.80 -18.74
C SER A 524 13.57 -23.48 -18.10
N LEU A 525 14.65 -23.60 -18.89
CA LEU A 525 15.99 -23.21 -18.48
C LEU A 525 16.22 -21.71 -18.71
N SER A 526 17.09 -21.11 -17.92
CA SER A 526 17.49 -19.70 -18.05
C SER A 526 18.88 -19.46 -17.46
N GLY A 527 19.46 -18.27 -17.72
CA GLY A 527 20.75 -17.89 -17.12
C GLY A 527 21.94 -18.74 -17.57
N GLY A 528 21.89 -19.30 -18.78
CA GLY A 528 23.00 -20.05 -19.37
C GLY A 528 23.24 -21.45 -18.82
N ILE A 529 22.37 -21.96 -17.94
CA ILE A 529 22.49 -23.33 -17.43
C ILE A 529 22.27 -24.34 -18.58
N ASN A 530 23.20 -25.28 -18.73
CA ASN A 530 23.08 -26.37 -19.71
C ASN A 530 22.49 -27.64 -19.09
N SER A 531 22.13 -28.62 -19.92
CA SER A 531 21.51 -29.87 -19.46
C SER A 531 22.39 -30.66 -18.49
N GLN A 532 23.72 -30.68 -18.71
CA GLN A 532 24.65 -31.39 -17.82
C GLN A 532 24.65 -30.78 -16.42
N GLN A 533 24.75 -29.45 -16.32
CA GLN A 533 24.70 -28.74 -15.03
C GLN A 533 23.37 -28.96 -14.30
N LEU A 534 22.26 -29.00 -15.04
CA LEU A 534 20.95 -29.31 -14.49
C LEU A 534 20.87 -30.74 -13.97
N ASP A 535 21.43 -31.71 -14.69
CA ASP A 535 21.47 -33.11 -14.28
C ASP A 535 22.33 -33.26 -13.01
N ASP A 536 23.48 -32.59 -12.95
CA ASP A 536 24.35 -32.58 -11.77
C ASP A 536 23.64 -31.97 -10.56
N MET A 537 22.96 -30.84 -10.74
CA MET A 537 22.14 -30.20 -9.70
C MET A 537 20.99 -31.11 -9.24
N SER A 538 20.27 -31.72 -10.17
CA SER A 538 19.16 -32.64 -9.87
C SER A 538 19.65 -33.87 -9.11
N ASN A 539 20.80 -34.43 -9.49
CA ASN A 539 21.42 -35.55 -8.80
C ASN A 539 21.88 -35.16 -7.38
N SER A 540 22.43 -33.96 -7.21
CA SER A 540 22.80 -33.43 -5.90
C SER A 540 21.58 -33.27 -4.98
N LEU A 541 20.50 -32.69 -5.48
CA LEU A 541 19.25 -32.51 -4.73
C LEU A 541 18.62 -33.86 -4.35
N ARG A 542 18.59 -34.82 -5.26
CA ARG A 542 18.08 -36.18 -5.00
C ARG A 542 18.88 -36.90 -3.91
N LYS A 543 20.21 -36.75 -3.88
CA LYS A 543 21.05 -37.30 -2.79
C LYS A 543 20.72 -36.69 -1.42
N ASN A 544 20.18 -35.47 -1.40
CA ASN A 544 19.71 -34.79 -0.19
C ASN A 544 18.20 -34.99 0.05
N GLY A 545 17.53 -35.91 -0.67
CA GLY A 545 16.11 -36.22 -0.51
C GLY A 545 15.15 -35.17 -1.07
N ILE A 546 15.63 -34.29 -1.97
CA ILE A 546 14.83 -33.23 -2.60
C ILE A 546 14.52 -33.62 -4.05
N THR A 547 13.25 -33.52 -4.44
CA THR A 547 12.79 -33.79 -5.81
C THR A 547 12.82 -32.50 -6.63
N LEU A 548 13.48 -32.53 -7.80
CA LEU A 548 13.43 -31.47 -8.79
C LEU A 548 12.99 -32.06 -10.14
N GLU A 549 11.87 -31.58 -10.67
CA GLU A 549 11.26 -32.12 -11.89
C GLU A 549 10.87 -31.05 -12.90
N LYS A 550 10.96 -31.42 -14.18
CA LYS A 550 10.49 -30.57 -15.27
C LYS A 550 8.99 -30.80 -15.50
N LYS A 551 8.15 -29.80 -15.24
CA LYS A 551 6.72 -29.87 -15.55
C LYS A 551 6.52 -29.61 -17.05
N LYS A 552 5.99 -30.61 -17.77
CA LYS A 552 5.77 -30.55 -19.23
C LYS A 552 4.30 -30.56 -19.63
N ASP A 553 3.44 -31.14 -18.80
CA ASP A 553 2.01 -31.28 -19.11
C ASP A 553 1.15 -31.06 -17.84
N PRO A 554 0.37 -29.97 -17.77
CA PRO A 554 0.53 -28.76 -18.59
C PRO A 554 1.86 -28.06 -18.28
N ILE A 555 2.40 -27.29 -19.22
CA ILE A 555 3.54 -26.40 -18.93
C ILE A 555 3.11 -25.40 -17.86
N SER A 556 3.86 -25.32 -16.76
CA SER A 556 3.57 -24.40 -15.66
C SER A 556 4.28 -23.06 -15.85
N HIS A 557 3.51 -21.97 -15.87
CA HIS A 557 4.02 -20.61 -15.71
C HIS A 557 3.82 -20.09 -14.27
N ALA A 558 3.10 -20.85 -13.42
CA ALA A 558 2.87 -20.50 -12.03
C ALA A 558 4.15 -20.45 -11.20
N LYS A 559 4.13 -19.59 -10.18
CA LYS A 559 5.23 -19.32 -9.27
C LYS A 559 4.68 -19.37 -7.86
N ILE A 560 4.94 -20.47 -7.18
CA ILE A 560 4.30 -20.84 -5.92
C ILE A 560 5.38 -21.32 -4.97
N LEU A 561 5.33 -20.85 -3.73
CA LEU A 561 5.99 -21.47 -2.59
C LEU A 561 4.90 -21.89 -1.61
N SER A 562 5.00 -23.10 -1.07
CA SER A 562 4.10 -23.56 -0.01
C SER A 562 4.89 -24.42 0.97
N TRP A 563 4.50 -24.38 2.23
CA TRP A 563 4.96 -25.36 3.21
C TRP A 563 3.78 -25.91 3.99
N ASP A 564 3.88 -27.20 4.27
CA ASP A 564 2.77 -28.04 4.73
C ASP A 564 1.56 -27.86 3.81
N ASN A 565 0.34 -27.86 4.35
CA ASN A 565 -0.86 -27.54 3.58
C ASN A 565 -1.48 -26.19 3.93
N ASP A 566 -0.93 -25.49 4.92
CA ASP A 566 -1.58 -24.36 5.56
C ASP A 566 -1.02 -23.00 5.12
N ASN A 567 0.10 -23.00 4.39
CA ASN A 567 0.79 -21.79 3.98
C ASN A 567 1.07 -21.81 2.47
N ILE A 568 0.77 -20.70 1.80
CA ILE A 568 1.05 -20.53 0.37
C ILE A 568 1.44 -19.09 0.05
N LEU A 569 2.42 -18.93 -0.84
CA LEU A 569 2.79 -17.67 -1.46
C LEU A 569 2.72 -17.81 -2.98
N ILE A 570 1.82 -17.05 -3.60
CA ILE A 570 1.65 -16.96 -5.05
C ILE A 570 2.21 -15.64 -5.53
N THR A 571 3.09 -15.65 -6.53
CA THR A 571 3.88 -14.46 -6.90
C THR A 571 4.13 -14.32 -8.40
N SER A 572 4.57 -13.14 -8.82
CA SER A 572 5.15 -12.89 -10.14
C SER A 572 6.65 -13.25 -10.23
N LEU A 573 7.34 -13.43 -9.09
CA LEU A 573 8.78 -13.74 -8.98
C LEU A 573 9.11 -15.21 -9.32
N ASN A 574 10.09 -15.43 -10.19
CA ASN A 574 10.56 -16.79 -10.51
C ASN A 574 11.50 -17.32 -9.42
N TRP A 575 10.99 -18.16 -8.51
CA TRP A 575 11.74 -18.73 -7.39
C TRP A 575 13.11 -19.29 -7.76
N LEU A 576 13.19 -20.07 -8.83
CA LEU A 576 14.40 -20.80 -9.18
C LEU A 576 15.32 -20.05 -10.17
N SER A 577 15.07 -18.77 -10.47
CA SER A 577 15.94 -18.04 -11.42
C SER A 577 16.09 -16.55 -11.17
N ALA A 578 15.13 -15.91 -10.51
CA ALA A 578 15.14 -14.48 -10.25
C ALA A 578 15.86 -14.14 -8.95
N SER A 579 16.28 -12.87 -8.84
CA SER A 579 16.78 -12.30 -7.59
C SER A 579 15.67 -11.54 -6.88
N ALA A 580 15.59 -11.69 -5.56
CA ALA A 580 14.75 -10.86 -4.69
C ALA A 580 15.37 -9.47 -4.39
N TYR A 581 16.48 -9.06 -5.02
CA TYR A 581 17.06 -7.74 -4.78
C TYR A 581 16.59 -6.68 -5.79
N GLY A 582 16.49 -5.43 -5.34
CA GLY A 582 16.26 -4.27 -6.20
C GLY A 582 15.08 -3.43 -5.73
N ASN A 583 14.32 -2.91 -6.70
CA ASN A 583 13.11 -2.14 -6.41
C ASN A 583 12.02 -3.08 -5.87
N PRO A 584 11.43 -2.78 -4.69
CA PRO A 584 10.48 -3.67 -4.02
C PRO A 584 9.23 -3.96 -4.84
N TYR A 585 8.84 -3.07 -5.76
CA TYR A 585 7.63 -3.21 -6.56
C TYR A 585 7.86 -3.81 -7.95
N ASP A 586 9.07 -4.28 -8.24
CA ASP A 586 9.35 -4.98 -9.50
C ASP A 586 8.64 -6.34 -9.54
N GLU A 587 8.48 -7.02 -8.42
CA GLU A 587 7.76 -8.31 -8.33
C GLU A 587 6.87 -8.27 -7.10
N LEU A 588 5.67 -8.84 -7.19
CA LEU A 588 4.69 -8.86 -6.11
C LEU A 588 4.16 -10.28 -5.90
N GLY A 589 3.85 -10.59 -4.65
CA GLY A 589 3.15 -11.81 -4.28
C GLY A 589 2.08 -11.59 -3.22
N ILE A 590 1.28 -12.62 -3.01
CA ILE A 590 0.31 -12.69 -1.91
C ILE A 590 0.62 -13.94 -1.10
N PHE A 591 0.95 -13.73 0.17
CA PHE A 591 1.05 -14.79 1.16
C PHE A 591 -0.31 -15.02 1.81
N ILE A 592 -0.67 -16.28 2.00
CA ILE A 592 -1.91 -16.71 2.65
C ILE A 592 -1.56 -17.85 3.61
N GLU A 593 -1.95 -17.70 4.87
CA GLU A 593 -2.03 -18.77 5.84
C GLU A 593 -3.49 -19.06 6.16
N ARG A 594 -3.91 -20.27 5.83
CA ARG A 594 -5.22 -20.83 6.11
C ARG A 594 -5.10 -22.34 6.05
N LYS A 595 -5.77 -23.04 6.97
CA LYS A 595 -5.82 -24.50 6.97
C LYS A 595 -6.16 -25.07 5.59
N ASP A 596 -5.38 -26.06 5.16
CA ASP A 596 -5.55 -26.80 3.90
C ASP A 596 -5.62 -25.91 2.63
N ILE A 597 -5.02 -24.72 2.64
CA ILE A 597 -5.01 -23.81 1.49
C ILE A 597 -4.28 -24.40 0.27
N PHE A 598 -3.17 -25.10 0.47
CA PHE A 598 -2.41 -25.66 -0.64
C PHE A 598 -3.15 -26.81 -1.35
N SER A 599 -4.01 -27.52 -0.62
CA SER A 599 -4.86 -28.59 -1.16
C SER A 599 -5.81 -28.11 -2.26
N LEU A 600 -6.08 -26.80 -2.36
CA LEU A 600 -6.87 -26.22 -3.46
C LEU A 600 -6.16 -26.28 -4.82
N ILE A 601 -4.83 -26.39 -4.84
CA ILE A 601 -4.04 -26.34 -6.07
C ILE A 601 -3.10 -27.53 -6.26
N SER A 602 -2.76 -28.25 -5.19
CA SER A 602 -1.86 -29.40 -5.24
C SER A 602 -2.28 -30.50 -6.24
N PRO A 603 -3.58 -30.78 -6.49
CA PRO A 603 -3.96 -31.79 -7.49
C PRO A 603 -3.52 -31.48 -8.93
N ASN A 604 -3.10 -30.25 -9.22
CA ASN A 604 -2.64 -29.84 -10.55
C ASN A 604 -1.13 -30.08 -10.78
N TYR A 605 -0.39 -30.49 -9.74
CA TYR A 605 1.05 -30.78 -9.79
C TYR A 605 1.33 -32.25 -9.63
#